data_AF-A0A0E0E9R5-F1
#
_entry.id   AF-A0A0E0E9R5-F1
#
_cell.length_a   1.000
_cell.length_b   1.000
_cell.length_c   1.000
_cell.angle_alpha   90.00
_cell.angle_beta   90.00
_cell.angle_gamma   90.00
#
_symmetry.space_group_name_H-M   'P 1'
#
loop_
_entity.id
_entity.type
_entity.pdbx_description
1 polymer ?
#
loop_
_entity_poly.entity_id
_entity_poly.type
_entity_poly.pdbx_seq_one_letter_code
_entity_poly.pdbx_strand_id
1 'polypeptide(L)'
;MRLVSVVGGDLKVFLRRDGSDVWEPEKSLSLCDATRNMPGHKESYFGVAAVAAKIVSAGAGYIVLTPAEETWLFSVELATMEVERKHSRSRYPS
;
A
#
# COMPACT_ATOMS: atom_id res chain seq x y z
N MET A 1 10.98 -7.24 14.03
CA MET A 1 9.81 -7.59 13.18
C MET A 1 9.13 -6.31 12.69
N ARG A 2 8.54 -6.30 11.48
CA ARG A 2 7.76 -5.17 10.96
C ARG A 2 6.28 -5.55 10.83
N LEU A 3 5.39 -4.67 11.27
CA LEU A 3 3.94 -4.78 11.10
C LEU A 3 3.47 -3.65 10.19
N VAL A 4 2.61 -3.97 9.23
CA VAL A 4 2.04 -2.98 8.33
C VAL A 4 0.53 -2.96 8.51
N SER A 5 -0.03 -1.77 8.67
CA SER A 5 -1.46 -1.54 8.86
C SER A 5 -1.96 -0.51 7.86
N VAL A 6 -3.18 -0.70 7.35
CA VAL A 6 -3.83 0.23 6.44
C VAL A 6 -5.14 0.68 7.06
N VAL A 7 -5.29 1.98 7.27
CA VAL A 7 -6.45 2.57 7.95
C VAL A 7 -6.90 3.80 7.16
N GLY A 8 -8.14 3.80 6.66
CA GLY A 8 -8.75 4.98 6.04
C GLY A 8 -8.02 5.54 4.81
N GLY A 9 -7.15 4.74 4.17
CA GLY A 9 -6.30 5.20 3.05
C GLY A 9 -4.88 5.57 3.46
N ASP A 10 -4.52 5.45 4.72
CA ASP A 10 -3.14 5.61 5.20
C ASP A 10 -2.48 4.26 5.46
N LEU A 11 -1.24 4.11 5.02
CA LEU A 11 -0.38 2.99 5.33
C LEU A 11 0.56 3.37 6.46
N LYS A 12 0.60 2.56 7.52
CA LYS A 12 1.49 2.74 8.68
C LYS A 12 2.35 1.50 8.86
N VAL A 13 3.65 1.70 8.99
CA VAL A 13 4.64 0.67 9.29
C VAL A 13 5.08 0.84 10.73
N PHE A 14 4.98 -0.24 11.49
CA PHE A 14 5.43 -0.32 12.87
C PHE A 14 6.61 -1.28 12.97
N LEU A 15 7.63 -0.88 13.69
CA LEU A 15 8.78 -1.71 14.00
C LEU A 15 8.67 -2.20 15.44
N ARG A 16 8.80 -3.51 15.62
CA ARG A 16 9.05 -4.12 16.91
C ARG A 16 10.52 -4.49 16.99
N ARG A 17 11.24 -3.85 17.92
CA ARG A 17 12.63 -4.18 18.25
C ARG A 17 12.67 -5.45 19.08
N ASP A 18 13.68 -6.28 18.85
CA ASP A 18 13.84 -7.52 19.60
C ASP A 18 14.06 -7.21 21.08
N GLY A 19 13.27 -7.84 21.96
CA GLY A 19 13.24 -7.58 23.40
C GLY A 19 12.25 -6.52 23.87
N SER A 20 11.47 -5.92 22.96
CA SER A 20 10.38 -4.98 23.29
C SER A 20 9.02 -5.51 22.84
N ASP A 21 8.00 -5.37 23.69
CA ASP A 21 6.59 -5.62 23.34
C ASP A 21 5.88 -4.38 22.77
N VAL A 22 6.62 -3.28 22.62
CA VAL A 22 6.08 -2.01 22.12
C VAL A 22 6.27 -1.92 20.61
N TRP A 23 5.17 -1.66 19.90
CA TRP A 23 5.18 -1.32 18.48
C TRP A 23 5.46 0.16 18.32
N GLU A 24 6.61 0.51 17.74
CA GLU A 24 6.94 1.91 17.45
C GLU A 24 6.56 2.24 16.00
N PRO A 25 5.89 3.37 15.72
CA PRO A 25 5.65 3.80 14.35
C PRO A 25 7.00 4.12 13.68
N GLU A 26 7.35 3.35 12.66
CA GLU A 26 8.57 3.53 11.88
C GLU A 26 8.31 4.54 10.75
N LYS A 27 7.22 4.34 9.99
CA LYS A 27 6.87 5.17 8.82
C LYS A 27 5.36 5.25 8.61
N SER A 28 4.91 6.33 7.98
CA SER A 28 3.52 6.51 7.55
C SER A 28 3.46 7.10 6.14
N LEU A 29 2.50 6.66 5.33
CA LEU A 29 2.31 7.12 3.97
C LEU A 29 0.81 7.25 3.65
N SER A 30 0.40 8.42 3.20
CA SER A 30 -0.92 8.65 2.63
C SER A 30 -0.98 7.99 1.25
N LEU A 31 -1.79 6.94 1.11
CA LEU A 31 -1.95 6.26 -0.18
C LEU A 31 -2.62 7.16 -1.21
N CYS A 32 -3.49 8.07 -0.76
CA CYS A 32 -4.13 9.06 -1.62
C CYS A 32 -3.08 9.98 -2.26
N ASP A 33 -2.22 10.59 -1.45
CA ASP A 33 -1.20 11.53 -1.94
C ASP A 33 -0.10 10.83 -2.73
N ALA A 34 0.38 9.70 -2.24
CA ALA A 34 1.44 8.94 -2.88
C ALA A 34 1.01 8.47 -4.27
N THR A 35 -0.24 8.03 -4.39
CA THR A 35 -0.76 7.52 -5.66
C THR A 35 -1.40 8.59 -6.55
N ARG A 36 -1.49 9.85 -6.10
CA ARG A 36 -2.13 10.96 -6.84
C ARG A 36 -1.56 11.16 -8.24
N ASN A 37 -0.24 10.97 -8.38
CA ASN A 37 0.47 11.13 -9.65
C ASN A 37 0.52 9.83 -10.47
N MET A 38 -0.10 8.75 -10.00
CA MET A 38 -0.08 7.48 -10.72
C MET A 38 -1.12 7.47 -11.84
N PRO A 39 -0.79 6.90 -13.01
CA PRO A 39 -1.75 6.74 -14.08
C PRO A 39 -2.90 5.84 -13.61
N GLY A 40 -4.13 6.27 -13.89
CA GLY A 40 -5.36 5.58 -13.46
C GLY A 40 -5.80 5.86 -12.03
N HIS A 41 -5.13 6.76 -11.30
CA HIS A 41 -5.64 7.27 -10.04
C HIS A 41 -6.98 7.98 -10.24
N LYS A 42 -7.96 7.66 -9.39
CA LYS A 42 -9.23 8.37 -9.28
C LYS A 42 -9.41 8.82 -7.85
N GLU A 43 -9.79 10.07 -7.63
CA GLU A 43 -10.07 10.59 -6.28
C GLU A 43 -11.18 9.79 -5.57
N SER A 44 -12.10 9.20 -6.34
CA SER A 44 -13.15 8.32 -5.83
C SER A 44 -12.64 7.04 -5.16
N TYR A 45 -11.37 6.65 -5.36
CA TYR A 45 -10.74 5.52 -4.69
C TYR A 45 -10.43 5.75 -3.23
N PHE A 46 -10.30 7.02 -2.82
CA PHE A 46 -9.90 7.42 -1.47
C PHE A 46 -10.88 8.44 -0.85
N GLY A 47 -12.03 8.67 -1.49
CA GLY A 47 -13.06 9.58 -0.99
C GLY A 47 -13.78 9.08 0.27
N VAL A 48 -14.61 9.94 0.86
CA VAL A 48 -15.33 9.70 2.14
C VAL A 48 -16.22 8.44 2.13
N ALA A 49 -16.68 8.00 0.95
CA ALA A 49 -17.47 6.78 0.76
C ALA A 49 -16.65 5.59 0.25
N ALA A 50 -15.33 5.73 0.06
CA ALA A 50 -14.49 4.69 -0.48
C ALA A 50 -14.19 3.61 0.57
N VAL A 51 -14.30 2.35 0.15
CA VAL A 51 -13.86 1.21 0.95
C VAL A 51 -12.35 1.34 1.15
N ALA A 52 -11.89 1.25 2.40
CA ALA A 52 -10.48 1.33 2.75
C ALA A 52 -9.63 0.41 1.85
N ALA A 53 -8.44 0.87 1.48
CA ALA A 53 -7.52 0.08 0.66
C ALA A 53 -7.23 -1.28 1.32
N LYS A 54 -7.31 -2.35 0.53
CA LYS A 54 -7.10 -3.72 0.96
C LYS A 54 -5.72 -4.21 0.58
N ILE A 55 -5.07 -4.93 1.48
CA ILE A 55 -3.83 -5.64 1.19
C ILE A 55 -4.17 -6.92 0.42
N VAL A 56 -3.70 -7.02 -0.81
CA VAL A 56 -3.91 -8.18 -1.68
C VAL A 56 -2.76 -9.18 -1.54
N SER A 57 -1.54 -8.69 -1.33
CA SER A 57 -0.35 -9.53 -1.17
C SER A 57 0.73 -8.78 -0.40
N ALA A 58 1.63 -9.52 0.25
CA ALA A 58 2.82 -8.98 0.90
C ALA A 58 4.03 -9.81 0.46
N GLY A 59 5.12 -9.13 0.12
CA GLY A 59 6.41 -9.71 -0.23
C GLY A 59 7.50 -9.33 0.77
N ALA A 60 8.73 -9.78 0.51
CA ALA A 60 9.90 -9.44 1.31
C ALA A 60 10.34 -7.99 1.02
N GLY A 61 9.67 -7.02 1.66
CA GLY A 61 10.01 -5.59 1.56
C GLY A 61 8.94 -4.73 0.89
N TYR A 62 7.95 -5.32 0.24
CA TYR A 62 6.86 -4.60 -0.41
C TYR A 62 5.49 -5.17 -0.05
N ILE A 63 4.43 -4.37 -0.20
CA ILE A 63 3.04 -4.86 -0.12
C ILE A 63 2.27 -4.42 -1.35
N VAL A 64 1.33 -5.25 -1.79
CA VAL A 64 0.42 -4.95 -2.90
C VAL A 64 -0.94 -4.63 -2.32
N LEU A 65 -1.46 -3.48 -2.73
CA LEU A 65 -2.72 -2.92 -2.28
C LEU A 65 -3.65 -2.73 -3.46
N THR A 66 -4.94 -2.78 -3.17
CA THR A 66 -6.00 -2.35 -4.07
C THR A 66 -6.89 -1.37 -3.31
N PRO A 67 -7.26 -0.22 -3.90
CA PRO A 67 -8.34 0.58 -3.37
C PRO A 67 -9.68 -0.12 -3.68
N ALA A 68 -10.79 0.58 -3.45
CA ALA A 68 -12.15 0.06 -3.71
C ALA A 68 -12.35 -0.58 -5.11
N GLU A 69 -11.55 -0.22 -6.13
CA GLU A 69 -11.56 -0.86 -7.44
C GLU A 69 -10.52 -2.01 -7.50
N GLU A 70 -10.98 -3.26 -7.54
CA GLU A 70 -10.14 -4.48 -7.54
C GLU A 70 -9.27 -4.65 -8.80
N THR A 71 -9.49 -3.83 -9.83
CA THR A 71 -8.74 -3.84 -11.09
C THR A 71 -7.48 -2.96 -11.03
N TRP A 72 -7.33 -2.13 -10.00
CA TRP A 72 -6.22 -1.17 -9.89
C TRP A 72 -5.30 -1.52 -8.73
N LEU A 73 -4.27 -2.31 -9.05
CA LEU A 73 -3.26 -2.76 -8.09
C LEU A 73 -2.03 -1.86 -8.11
N PHE A 74 -1.51 -1.57 -6.94
CA PHE A 74 -0.24 -0.90 -6.76
C PHE A 74 0.56 -1.53 -5.64
N SER A 75 1.88 -1.52 -5.77
CA SER A 75 2.81 -1.95 -4.74
C SER A 75 3.35 -0.75 -3.97
N VAL A 76 3.66 -0.97 -2.70
CA VAL A 76 4.35 -0.01 -1.83
C VAL A 76 5.61 -0.68 -1.31
N GLU A 77 6.77 -0.09 -1.61
CA GLU A 77 8.06 -0.51 -1.10
C GLU A 77 8.20 0.01 0.35
N LEU A 78 8.28 -0.87 1.33
CA LEU A 78 8.31 -0.50 2.76
C LEU A 78 9.64 0.16 3.15
N ALA A 79 10.71 -0.11 2.40
CA ALA A 79 12.03 0.48 2.64
C ALA A 79 12.05 1.98 2.26
N THR A 80 11.55 2.32 1.07
CA THR A 80 11.57 3.70 0.54
C THR A 80 10.25 4.45 0.74
N MET A 81 9.17 3.73 1.05
CA MET A 81 7.78 4.23 1.02
C MET A 81 7.34 4.72 -0.37
N GLU A 82 7.97 4.19 -1.43
CA GLU A 82 7.59 4.50 -2.80
C GLU A 82 6.44 3.63 -3.27
N VAL A 83 5.57 4.19 -4.09
CA VAL A 83 4.43 3.50 -4.68
C VAL A 83 4.67 3.25 -6.15
N GLU A 84 4.38 2.04 -6.60
CA GLU A 84 4.58 1.63 -7.99
C GLU A 84 3.32 0.96 -8.55
N ARG A 85 2.94 1.31 -9.79
CA ARG A 85 1.76 0.70 -10.41
C ARG A 85 2.12 -0.70 -10.88
N LYS A 86 1.49 -1.71 -10.30
CA LYS A 86 1.61 -3.07 -10.83
C LYS A 86 0.67 -3.20 -12.02
N HIS A 87 1.19 -2.92 -13.22
CA HIS A 87 0.48 -3.27 -14.45
C HIS A 87 0.38 -4.81 -14.49
N SER A 88 -0.83 -5.35 -14.39
CA SER A 88 -1.13 -6.71 -14.85
C SER A 88 -1.05 -6.74 -16.37
N ARG A 89 0.13 -6.45 -16.93
CA ARG A 89 0.38 -6.79 -18.33
C ARG A 89 0.57 -8.30 -18.33
N SER A 90 -0.48 -9.03 -18.66
CA SER A 90 -0.34 -10.36 -19.24
C SER A 90 0.71 -10.23 -20.36
N ARG A 91 1.89 -10.79 -20.17
CA ARG A 91 2.81 -11.02 -21.27
C ARG A 91 3.58 -12.31 -21.09
N TYR A 92 2.82 -13.40 -21.08
CA TYR A 92 3.10 -14.53 -21.97
C TYR A 92 1.82 -14.68 -22.82
N PRO A 93 1.88 -14.96 -24.13
CA PRO A 93 2.83 -15.81 -24.87
C PRO A 93 3.68 -14.96 -25.87
N SER A 94 4.75 -15.45 -26.48
CA SER A 94 4.95 -16.70 -27.22
C SER A 94 6.43 -17.00 -27.37
#